data_AF-B5GKY8-F1
#
_entry.id   AF-B5GKY8-F1
#
_cell.length_a   1.000
_cell.length_b   1.000
_cell.length_c   1.000
_cell.angle_alpha   90.00
_cell.angle_beta   90.00
_cell.angle_gamma   90.00
#
_symmetry.space_group_name_H-M   'P 1'
#
loop_
_entity.id
_entity.type
_entity.pdbx_description
1 polymer ?
#
loop_
_entity_poly.entity_id
_entity_poly.type
_entity_poly.pdbx_seq_one_letter_code
_entity_poly.pdbx_strand_id
1 'polypeptide(L)'
;MSRVESSHVQSPVRATSPLRTRRAVRHLLESQTLSPADLGMVLLVTVEPADRPMPTVTVAEIPAVVREAARLGIRSVKLFAESTERDTLGEVALAEDSLMSRAIHACKDTEPALAVMTETCLCSYTPDGLCYLTDRRGRPDIKATVWATAAQALAHAEAGADIVGPASMVLGTVRAARKALDETGHEGGGIMPHVIFWSSLYGAFRETMGPPRKRGSTENFRSTLVGPISSSTRPCRWKRTERTWSCWSPRSSPRMCSPPCGHRPGYRCSLSPCRAST
;
A
#
# COMPACT_ATOMS: atom_id res chain seq x y z
N MET A 1 -31.61 71.00 30.96
CA MET A 1 -30.27 70.42 31.12
C MET A 1 -30.24 69.59 32.39
N SER A 2 -30.54 68.29 32.30
CA SER A 2 -30.15 67.32 33.34
C SER A 2 -29.16 66.36 32.68
N ARG A 3 -27.92 66.39 33.16
CA ARG A 3 -26.90 65.41 32.79
C ARG A 3 -27.41 64.05 33.25
N VAL A 4 -27.73 63.16 32.32
CA VAL A 4 -27.76 61.73 32.62
C VAL A 4 -26.30 61.35 32.85
N GLU A 5 -25.92 61.25 34.12
CA GLU A 5 -24.62 60.71 34.51
C GLU A 5 -24.50 59.29 33.99
N SER A 6 -23.58 59.10 33.05
CA SER A 6 -23.20 57.78 32.52
C SER A 6 -22.38 57.04 33.58
N SER A 7 -23.07 56.48 34.57
CA SER A 7 -22.46 55.75 35.68
C SER A 7 -22.44 54.24 35.45
N HIS A 8 -22.05 53.74 34.27
CA HIS A 8 -21.84 52.31 34.09
C HIS A 8 -20.68 52.02 33.15
N VAL A 9 -19.44 52.13 33.66
CA VAL A 9 -18.41 51.17 33.24
C VAL A 9 -18.81 49.85 33.89
N GLN A 10 -19.68 49.09 33.22
CA GLN A 10 -19.92 47.70 33.58
C GLN A 10 -18.54 47.03 33.62
N SER A 11 -18.20 46.45 34.77
CA SER A 11 -17.09 45.48 34.90
C SER A 11 -17.06 44.63 33.63
N PRO A 12 -15.90 44.39 33.00
CA PRO A 12 -15.87 43.62 31.76
C PRO A 12 -16.57 42.31 32.08
N VAL A 13 -17.76 42.11 31.50
CA VAL A 13 -18.45 40.84 31.58
C VAL A 13 -17.39 39.86 31.13
N ARG A 14 -16.90 39.02 32.05
CA ARG A 14 -15.94 37.98 31.69
C ARG A 14 -16.65 37.20 30.61
N ALA A 15 -16.28 37.45 29.36
CA ALA A 15 -16.90 36.81 28.22
C ALA A 15 -16.65 35.33 28.43
N THR A 16 -17.66 34.64 28.96
CA THR A 16 -17.60 33.20 29.13
C THR A 16 -17.51 32.68 27.71
N SER A 17 -16.40 32.01 27.41
CA SER A 17 -16.20 31.39 26.10
C SER A 17 -17.51 30.72 25.67
N PRO A 18 -17.98 30.88 24.42
CA PRO A 18 -19.17 30.20 23.93
C PRO A 18 -19.13 28.68 24.16
N LEU A 19 -17.93 28.11 24.29
CA LEU A 19 -17.66 26.70 24.64
C LEU A 19 -17.91 26.35 26.13
N ARG A 20 -18.12 27.34 26.99
CA ARG A 20 -18.50 27.18 28.41
C ARG A 20 -20.01 27.37 28.65
N THR A 21 -20.79 27.60 27.60
CA THR A 21 -22.26 27.68 27.69
C THR A 21 -22.88 26.31 27.99
N ARG A 22 -24.18 26.26 28.28
CA ARG A 22 -24.90 25.00 28.55
C ARG A 22 -24.78 24.04 27.37
N ARG A 23 -24.79 22.72 27.62
CA ARG A 23 -24.68 21.68 26.59
C ARG A 23 -25.65 21.89 25.41
N ALA A 24 -26.88 22.28 25.69
CA ALA A 24 -27.89 22.57 24.67
C ALA A 24 -27.50 23.72 23.72
N VAL A 25 -26.80 24.74 24.21
CA VAL A 25 -26.35 25.89 23.41
C VAL A 25 -25.10 25.53 22.61
N ARG A 26 -24.20 24.72 23.18
CA ARG A 26 -23.01 24.24 22.46
C ARG A 26 -23.37 23.39 21.25
N HIS A 27 -24.46 22.63 21.30
CA HIS A 27 -24.92 21.83 20.17
C HIS A 27 -25.29 22.68 18.93
N LEU A 28 -25.66 23.95 19.12
CA LEU A 28 -25.91 24.90 18.03
C LEU A 28 -24.61 25.44 17.40
N LEU A 29 -23.49 25.30 18.09
CA LEU A 29 -22.17 25.80 17.72
C LEU A 29 -21.20 24.67 17.32
N GLU A 30 -21.58 23.42 17.58
CA GLU A 30 -20.82 22.24 17.20
C GLU A 30 -20.83 22.13 15.66
N SER A 31 -19.64 22.05 15.08
CA SER A 31 -19.46 21.72 13.66
C SER A 31 -19.01 20.27 13.53
N GLN A 32 -19.29 19.68 12.34
CA GLN A 32 -18.85 18.36 11.85
C GLN A 32 -18.74 17.27 12.94
N THR A 33 -19.79 16.47 13.09
CA THR A 33 -19.75 15.25 13.91
C THR A 33 -19.15 14.09 13.11
N LEU A 34 -18.24 13.33 13.73
CA LEU A 34 -17.79 12.06 13.16
C LEU A 34 -18.88 10.99 13.27
N SER A 35 -19.02 10.22 12.21
CA SER A 35 -19.82 9.02 12.12
C SER A 35 -18.91 7.79 11.91
N PRO A 36 -19.39 6.56 12.18
CA PRO A 36 -18.63 5.36 11.87
C PRO A 36 -18.23 5.24 10.39
N ALA A 37 -18.96 5.88 9.48
CA ALA A 37 -18.65 5.89 8.05
C ALA A 37 -17.41 6.73 7.72
N ASP A 38 -17.00 7.63 8.60
CA ASP A 38 -15.76 8.42 8.47
C ASP A 38 -14.52 7.63 8.90
N LEU A 39 -14.70 6.42 9.43
CA LEU A 39 -13.64 5.56 9.93
C LEU A 39 -13.29 4.46 8.91
N GLY A 40 -12.00 4.18 8.78
CA GLY A 40 -11.47 3.01 8.09
C GLY A 40 -10.75 2.09 9.07
N MET A 41 -11.12 0.82 9.12
CA MET A 41 -10.51 -0.14 10.04
C MET A 41 -9.21 -0.71 9.44
N VAL A 42 -8.09 -0.60 10.16
CA VAL A 42 -6.82 -1.16 9.74
C VAL A 42 -6.70 -2.60 10.21
N LEU A 43 -6.39 -3.52 9.31
CA LEU A 43 -6.14 -4.93 9.60
C LEU A 43 -4.69 -5.28 9.25
N LEU A 44 -3.96 -5.74 10.26
CA LEU A 44 -2.59 -6.25 10.13
C LEU A 44 -2.65 -7.77 10.00
N VAL A 45 -2.49 -8.27 8.78
CA VAL A 45 -2.68 -9.67 8.45
C VAL A 45 -1.39 -10.45 8.61
N THR A 46 -1.42 -11.46 9.47
CA THR A 46 -0.33 -12.41 9.72
C THR A 46 -0.74 -13.84 9.36
N VAL A 47 0.23 -14.72 9.17
CA VAL A 47 -0.04 -16.14 8.89
C VAL A 47 -0.59 -16.85 10.13
N GLU A 48 -0.03 -16.51 11.28
CA GLU A 48 -0.39 -17.07 12.58
C GLU A 48 -0.64 -15.93 13.58
N PRO A 49 -1.43 -16.16 14.64
CA PRO A 49 -1.59 -15.20 15.72
C PRO A 49 -0.23 -14.91 16.36
N ALA A 50 0.10 -13.64 16.52
CA ALA A 50 1.36 -13.23 17.11
C ALA A 50 1.13 -12.18 18.20
N ASP A 51 1.76 -12.38 19.35
CA ASP A 51 1.84 -11.37 20.41
C ASP A 51 2.85 -10.30 19.98
N ARG A 52 2.33 -9.23 19.38
CA ARG A 52 3.09 -8.12 18.79
C ARG A 52 2.56 -6.79 19.33
N PRO A 53 3.32 -5.68 19.24
CA PRO A 53 2.91 -4.39 19.79
C PRO A 53 1.58 -3.85 19.26
N MET A 54 1.14 -4.30 18.08
CA MET A 54 -0.16 -3.98 17.51
C MET A 54 -0.98 -5.26 17.28
N PRO A 55 -2.32 -5.20 17.40
CA PRO A 55 -3.17 -6.36 17.16
C PRO A 55 -3.06 -6.83 15.71
N THR A 56 -2.98 -8.15 15.55
CA THR A 56 -2.91 -8.83 14.25
C THR A 56 -4.14 -9.70 14.06
N VAL A 57 -4.43 -10.04 12.81
CA VAL A 57 -5.51 -10.94 12.43
C VAL A 57 -4.99 -11.96 11.42
N THR A 58 -5.44 -13.19 11.53
CA THR A 58 -5.24 -14.20 10.49
C THR A 58 -6.36 -14.14 9.46
N VAL A 59 -6.15 -14.72 8.28
CA VAL A 59 -7.19 -14.78 7.23
C VAL A 59 -8.47 -15.45 7.73
N ALA A 60 -8.36 -16.45 8.62
CA ALA A 60 -9.50 -17.15 9.20
C ALA A 60 -10.34 -16.27 10.16
N GLU A 61 -9.74 -15.23 10.75
CA GLU A 61 -10.41 -14.32 11.69
C GLU A 61 -11.07 -13.12 10.98
N ILE A 62 -10.61 -12.78 9.77
CA ILE A 62 -11.14 -11.66 8.96
C ILE A 62 -12.68 -11.67 8.88
N PRO A 63 -13.37 -12.81 8.59
CA PRO A 63 -14.82 -12.80 8.46
C PRO A 63 -15.56 -12.31 9.72
N ALA A 64 -15.08 -12.67 10.92
CA ALA A 64 -15.70 -12.23 12.17
C ALA A 64 -15.49 -10.73 12.39
N VAL A 65 -14.26 -10.25 12.17
CA VAL A 65 -13.87 -8.85 12.34
C VAL A 65 -14.59 -7.93 11.35
N VAL A 66 -14.67 -8.35 10.09
CA VAL A 66 -15.33 -7.59 9.01
C VAL A 66 -16.84 -7.48 9.23
N ARG A 67 -17.52 -8.57 9.61
CA ARG A 67 -18.96 -8.53 9.95
C ARG A 67 -19.24 -7.57 11.10
N GLU A 68 -18.40 -7.60 12.14
CA GLU A 68 -18.57 -6.72 13.28
C GLU A 68 -18.37 -5.24 12.89
N ALA A 69 -17.34 -4.93 12.10
CA ALA A 69 -17.13 -3.58 11.60
C ALA A 69 -18.30 -3.07 10.76
N ALA A 70 -18.83 -3.91 9.85
CA ALA A 70 -20.01 -3.58 9.06
C ALA A 70 -21.24 -3.33 9.94
N ARG A 71 -21.46 -4.15 10.98
CA ARG A 71 -22.52 -3.98 11.97
C ARG A 71 -22.41 -2.66 12.75
N LEU A 72 -21.19 -2.21 13.03
CA LEU A 72 -20.90 -0.92 13.68
C LEU A 72 -21.02 0.29 12.74
N GLY A 73 -21.24 0.05 11.44
CA GLY A 73 -21.39 1.11 10.42
C GLY A 73 -20.07 1.55 9.77
N ILE A 74 -18.97 0.86 10.03
CA ILE A 74 -17.69 1.09 9.35
C ILE A 74 -17.82 0.57 7.92
N ARG A 75 -17.40 1.38 6.94
CA ARG A 75 -17.61 1.10 5.51
C ARG A 75 -16.35 0.71 4.76
N SER A 76 -15.18 0.74 5.42
CA SER A 76 -13.92 0.39 4.77
C SER A 76 -12.93 -0.30 5.69
N VAL A 77 -12.09 -1.14 5.09
CA VAL A 77 -10.90 -1.73 5.73
C VAL A 77 -9.65 -1.41 4.94
N LYS A 78 -8.53 -1.24 5.64
CA LYS A 78 -7.20 -1.12 5.06
C LYS A 78 -6.36 -2.32 5.47
N LEU A 79 -5.97 -3.12 4.49
CA LEU A 79 -5.18 -4.32 4.68
C LEU A 79 -3.69 -4.01 4.57
N PHE A 80 -2.93 -4.54 5.51
CA PHE A 80 -1.49 -4.73 5.45
C PHE A 80 -1.23 -6.23 5.64
N ALA A 81 -0.44 -6.85 4.78
CA ALA A 81 -0.11 -8.27 4.91
C ALA A 81 1.39 -8.44 5.12
N GLU A 82 1.76 -9.31 6.07
CA GLU A 82 3.15 -9.73 6.21
C GLU A 82 3.54 -10.68 5.09
N SER A 83 4.84 -10.85 4.88
CA SER A 83 5.37 -11.92 4.04
C SER A 83 6.35 -12.76 4.83
N THR A 84 6.15 -14.07 4.81
CA THR A 84 7.08 -15.07 5.36
C THR A 84 8.25 -15.32 4.42
N GLU A 85 8.03 -15.14 3.12
CA GLU A 85 9.06 -15.24 2.08
C GLU A 85 9.48 -13.85 1.62
N ARG A 86 10.78 -13.68 1.37
CA ARG A 86 11.34 -12.42 0.90
C ARG A 86 12.36 -12.67 -0.19
N ASP A 87 12.27 -11.87 -1.23
CA ASP A 87 13.17 -11.93 -2.38
C ASP A 87 13.61 -10.51 -2.77
N THR A 88 14.71 -10.41 -3.52
CA THR A 88 15.31 -9.11 -3.86
C THR A 88 14.49 -8.31 -4.87
N LEU A 89 13.48 -8.92 -5.49
CA LEU A 89 12.62 -8.30 -6.50
C LEU A 89 11.19 -8.04 -5.98
N GLY A 90 10.83 -8.59 -4.81
CA GLY A 90 9.49 -8.54 -4.25
C GLY A 90 8.47 -9.34 -5.07
N GLU A 91 8.91 -10.38 -5.78
CA GLU A 91 8.05 -11.24 -6.61
C GLU A 91 6.96 -11.95 -5.80
N VAL A 92 7.22 -12.26 -4.53
CA VAL A 92 6.22 -12.85 -3.62
C VAL A 92 4.98 -11.97 -3.51
N ALA A 93 5.14 -10.64 -3.64
CA ALA A 93 4.02 -9.70 -3.58
C ALA A 93 3.09 -9.77 -4.81
N LEU A 94 3.53 -10.45 -5.87
CA LEU A 94 2.80 -10.59 -7.14
C LEU A 94 2.12 -11.96 -7.27
N ALA A 95 2.28 -12.83 -6.27
CA ALA A 95 1.68 -14.15 -6.27
C ALA A 95 0.15 -14.04 -6.19
N GLU A 96 -0.55 -14.77 -7.06
CA GLU A 96 -2.02 -14.82 -7.10
C GLU A 96 -2.60 -15.24 -5.74
N ASP A 97 -1.95 -16.20 -5.06
CA ASP A 97 -2.34 -16.69 -3.73
C ASP A 97 -1.53 -16.06 -2.58
N SER A 98 -1.09 -14.80 -2.75
CA SER A 98 -0.41 -14.07 -1.68
C SER A 98 -1.28 -13.93 -0.43
N LEU A 99 -0.67 -13.69 0.74
CA LEU A 99 -1.43 -13.43 1.97
C LEU A 99 -2.37 -12.23 1.82
N MET A 100 -1.94 -11.20 1.07
CA MET A 100 -2.77 -10.05 0.72
C MET A 100 -3.98 -10.47 -0.12
N SER A 101 -3.79 -11.26 -1.19
CA SER A 101 -4.89 -11.74 -2.04
C SER A 101 -5.92 -12.53 -1.25
N ARG A 102 -5.46 -13.49 -0.42
CA ARG A 102 -6.34 -14.28 0.45
C ARG A 102 -7.13 -13.41 1.44
N ALA A 103 -6.49 -12.38 1.99
CA ALA A 103 -7.16 -11.44 2.89
C ALA A 103 -8.21 -10.59 2.17
N ILE A 104 -7.93 -10.13 0.94
CA ILE A 104 -8.90 -9.40 0.11
C ILE A 104 -10.11 -10.29 -0.18
N HIS A 105 -9.88 -11.53 -0.63
CA HIS A 105 -10.96 -12.50 -0.87
C HIS A 105 -11.80 -12.73 0.39
N ALA A 106 -11.17 -12.97 1.54
CA ALA A 106 -11.88 -13.16 2.81
C ALA A 106 -12.76 -11.95 3.18
N CYS A 107 -12.29 -10.71 2.93
CA CYS A 107 -13.11 -9.51 3.13
C CYS A 107 -14.29 -9.46 2.15
N LYS A 108 -14.05 -9.63 0.85
CA LYS A 108 -15.09 -9.49 -0.18
C LYS A 108 -16.12 -10.61 -0.15
N ASP A 109 -15.72 -11.83 0.19
CA ASP A 109 -16.62 -12.98 0.37
C ASP A 109 -17.53 -12.80 1.60
N THR A 110 -17.03 -12.11 2.63
CA THR A 110 -17.78 -11.87 3.87
C THR A 110 -18.74 -10.69 3.74
N GLU A 111 -18.24 -9.53 3.30
CA GLU A 111 -19.02 -8.29 3.16
C GLU A 111 -18.67 -7.60 1.83
N PRO A 112 -19.32 -7.97 0.71
CA PRO A 112 -18.98 -7.44 -0.61
C PRO A 112 -19.10 -5.91 -0.74
N ALA A 113 -20.00 -5.31 0.04
CA ALA A 113 -20.27 -3.88 0.06
C ALA A 113 -19.25 -3.07 0.89
N LEU A 114 -18.38 -3.74 1.67
CA LEU A 114 -17.31 -3.09 2.39
C LEU A 114 -16.17 -2.74 1.42
N ALA A 115 -15.71 -1.48 1.45
CA ALA A 115 -14.59 -1.06 0.62
C ALA A 115 -13.27 -1.63 1.18
N VAL A 116 -12.56 -2.40 0.34
CA VAL A 116 -11.26 -2.98 0.69
C VAL A 116 -10.14 -2.15 0.09
N MET A 117 -9.33 -1.55 0.96
CA MET A 117 -8.15 -0.79 0.60
C MET A 117 -6.90 -1.62 0.87
N THR A 118 -5.92 -1.59 -0.03
CA THR A 118 -4.67 -2.35 0.10
C THR A 118 -3.45 -1.43 0.05
N GLU A 119 -2.34 -1.83 0.65
CA GLU A 119 -1.04 -1.19 0.46
C GLU A 119 -0.29 -1.82 -0.71
N THR A 120 0.29 -1.01 -1.60
CA THR A 120 1.25 -1.48 -2.62
C THR A 120 2.64 -0.94 -2.26
N CYS A 121 3.43 -1.79 -1.62
CA CYS A 121 4.75 -1.49 -1.09
C CYS A 121 5.60 -2.77 -1.02
N LEU A 122 6.92 -2.59 -1.00
CA LEU A 122 7.88 -3.69 -1.04
C LEU A 122 8.56 -3.98 0.30
N CYS A 123 8.27 -3.20 1.35
CA CYS A 123 8.93 -3.30 2.64
C CYS A 123 8.69 -4.65 3.36
N SER A 124 7.53 -5.29 3.15
CA SER A 124 7.25 -6.61 3.71
C SER A 124 7.91 -7.75 2.94
N TYR A 125 8.25 -7.52 1.66
CA TYR A 125 8.61 -8.55 0.68
C TYR A 125 10.11 -8.58 0.36
N THR A 126 10.86 -7.56 0.76
CA THR A 126 12.30 -7.45 0.50
C THR A 126 13.11 -7.69 1.77
N PRO A 127 14.30 -8.34 1.70
CA PRO A 127 15.12 -8.62 2.88
C PRO A 127 15.63 -7.37 3.61
N ASP A 128 15.83 -6.26 2.89
CA ASP A 128 16.30 -4.99 3.46
C ASP A 128 15.17 -4.15 4.08
N GLY A 129 13.90 -4.51 3.81
CA GLY A 129 12.73 -3.81 4.31
C GLY A 129 12.53 -2.43 3.69
N LEU A 130 13.17 -2.14 2.55
CA LEU A 130 12.99 -0.88 1.84
C LEU A 130 11.66 -0.88 1.08
N CYS A 131 11.05 0.30 0.97
CA CYS A 131 9.81 0.46 0.20
C CYS A 131 10.03 0.44 -1.32
N TYR A 132 11.29 0.39 -1.77
CA TYR A 132 11.71 0.43 -3.17
C TYR A 132 12.82 -0.59 -3.43
N LEU A 133 12.97 -1.00 -4.69
CA LEU A 133 14.03 -1.92 -5.12
C LEU A 133 15.34 -1.17 -5.32
N THR A 134 16.47 -1.86 -5.15
CA THR A 134 17.81 -1.31 -5.37
C THR A 134 18.54 -2.01 -6.52
N ASP A 135 19.40 -1.27 -7.22
CA ASP A 135 20.30 -1.83 -8.24
C ASP A 135 21.46 -2.59 -7.59
N ARG A 136 22.31 -3.25 -8.41
CA ARG A 136 23.49 -3.99 -7.93
C ARG A 136 24.49 -3.15 -7.14
N ARG A 137 24.39 -1.82 -7.19
CA ARG A 137 25.24 -0.86 -6.46
C ARG A 137 24.54 -0.32 -5.21
N GLY A 138 23.36 -0.84 -4.86
CA GLY A 138 22.56 -0.41 -3.71
C GLY A 138 21.84 0.93 -3.92
N ARG A 139 21.72 1.42 -5.16
CA ARG A 139 21.03 2.68 -5.45
C ARG A 139 19.55 2.42 -5.74
N PRO A 140 18.62 3.34 -5.43
CA PRO A 140 17.21 3.17 -5.77
C PRO A 140 16.99 2.90 -7.26
N ASP A 141 16.32 1.79 -7.59
CA ASP A 141 15.87 1.47 -8.95
C ASP A 141 14.40 1.89 -9.12
N ILE A 142 14.23 3.10 -9.66
CA ILE A 142 12.92 3.70 -9.89
C ILE A 142 12.10 2.92 -10.91
N LYS A 143 12.73 2.38 -11.95
CA LYS A 143 11.99 1.67 -13.00
C LYS A 143 11.46 0.35 -12.47
N ALA A 144 12.30 -0.40 -11.77
CA ALA A 144 11.90 -1.66 -11.15
C ALA A 144 10.83 -1.44 -10.08
N THR A 145 10.97 -0.39 -9.26
CA THR A 145 9.96 -0.06 -8.22
C THR A 145 8.62 0.34 -8.84
N VAL A 146 8.61 1.22 -9.84
CA VAL A 146 7.38 1.62 -10.55
C VAL A 146 6.69 0.43 -11.19
N TRP A 147 7.45 -0.50 -11.77
CA TRP A 147 6.92 -1.73 -12.35
C TRP A 147 6.30 -2.62 -11.26
N ALA A 148 7.03 -2.90 -10.18
CA ALA A 148 6.55 -3.76 -9.11
C ALA A 148 5.28 -3.19 -8.44
N THR A 149 5.23 -1.88 -8.18
CA THR A 149 4.03 -1.24 -7.63
C THR A 149 2.80 -1.39 -8.54
N ALA A 150 2.98 -1.23 -9.85
CA ALA A 150 1.89 -1.40 -10.80
C ALA A 150 1.42 -2.86 -10.91
N ALA A 151 2.34 -3.82 -10.84
CA ALA A 151 2.02 -5.24 -10.82
C ALA A 151 1.26 -5.63 -9.53
N GLN A 152 1.68 -5.13 -8.36
CA GLN A 152 0.96 -5.34 -7.09
C GLN A 152 -0.45 -4.74 -7.13
N ALA A 153 -0.58 -3.50 -7.62
CA ALA A 153 -1.88 -2.84 -7.75
C ALA A 153 -2.85 -3.67 -8.57
N LEU A 154 -2.37 -4.26 -9.66
CA LEU A 154 -3.17 -5.11 -10.52
C LEU A 154 -3.53 -6.45 -9.87
N ALA A 155 -2.57 -7.12 -9.21
CA ALA A 155 -2.84 -8.34 -8.46
C ALA A 155 -3.90 -8.12 -7.36
N HIS A 156 -3.85 -6.99 -6.66
CA HIS A 156 -4.84 -6.65 -5.63
C HIS A 156 -6.22 -6.33 -6.23
N ALA A 157 -6.26 -5.65 -7.37
CA ALA A 157 -7.51 -5.36 -8.07
C ALA A 157 -8.17 -6.64 -8.62
N GLU A 158 -7.38 -7.60 -9.14
CA GLU A 158 -7.86 -8.92 -9.53
C GLU A 158 -8.43 -9.71 -8.35
N ALA A 159 -7.81 -9.59 -7.17
CA ALA A 159 -8.32 -10.20 -5.94
C ALA A 159 -9.63 -9.55 -5.43
N GLY A 160 -9.99 -8.36 -5.95
CA GLY A 160 -11.22 -7.65 -5.60
C GLY A 160 -11.03 -6.42 -4.70
N ALA A 161 -9.82 -5.89 -4.58
CA ALA A 161 -9.59 -4.64 -3.86
C ALA A 161 -10.25 -3.45 -4.57
N ASP A 162 -11.01 -2.66 -3.82
CA ASP A 162 -11.70 -1.47 -4.34
C ASP A 162 -10.73 -0.27 -4.47
N ILE A 163 -9.71 -0.21 -3.61
CA ILE A 163 -8.71 0.87 -3.60
C ILE A 163 -7.31 0.31 -3.40
N VAL A 164 -6.37 0.70 -4.26
CA VAL A 164 -4.94 0.39 -4.10
C VAL A 164 -4.18 1.61 -3.60
N GLY A 165 -3.23 1.41 -2.69
CA GLY A 165 -2.50 2.50 -2.05
C GLY A 165 -0.99 2.42 -2.25
N PRO A 166 -0.43 3.05 -3.29
CA PRO A 166 1.01 3.20 -3.47
C PRO A 166 1.65 3.93 -2.30
N ALA A 167 2.67 3.32 -1.70
CA ALA A 167 3.31 3.82 -0.47
C ALA A 167 4.84 3.98 -0.56
N SER A 168 5.45 3.64 -1.70
CA SER A 168 6.92 3.65 -1.85
C SER A 168 7.56 5.04 -1.91
N MET A 169 6.77 6.11 -1.99
CA MET A 169 7.24 7.50 -2.17
C MET A 169 8.09 7.72 -3.43
N VAL A 170 8.05 6.78 -4.38
CA VAL A 170 8.75 6.86 -5.66
C VAL A 170 7.87 7.54 -6.71
N LEU A 171 8.43 8.55 -7.38
CA LEU A 171 7.75 9.30 -8.43
C LEU A 171 7.32 8.36 -9.58
N GLY A 172 6.08 8.51 -10.02
CA GLY A 172 5.53 7.77 -11.16
C GLY A 172 4.79 6.48 -10.80
N THR A 173 4.87 6.01 -9.55
CA THR A 173 4.16 4.81 -9.07
C THR A 173 2.64 4.93 -9.18
N VAL A 174 2.08 6.06 -8.76
CA VAL A 174 0.64 6.37 -8.88
C VAL A 174 0.17 6.31 -10.34
N ARG A 175 0.91 6.98 -11.24
CA ARG A 175 0.60 7.00 -12.68
C ARG A 175 0.69 5.60 -13.29
N ALA A 176 1.69 4.82 -12.91
CA ALA A 176 1.86 3.47 -13.42
C ALA A 176 0.77 2.51 -12.92
N ALA A 177 0.39 2.61 -11.64
CA ALA A 177 -0.74 1.88 -11.09
C ALA A 177 -2.05 2.23 -11.82
N ARG A 178 -2.35 3.52 -12.02
CA ARG A 178 -3.55 3.94 -12.78
C ARG A 178 -3.57 3.38 -14.19
N LYS A 179 -2.46 3.53 -14.91
CA LYS A 179 -2.33 3.00 -16.27
C LYS A 179 -2.51 1.48 -16.33
N ALA A 180 -1.93 0.76 -15.37
CA ALA A 180 -2.07 -0.70 -15.31
C ALA A 180 -3.54 -1.11 -15.12
N LEU A 181 -4.25 -0.49 -14.17
CA LEU A 181 -5.66 -0.76 -13.91
C LEU A 181 -6.55 -0.41 -15.11
N ASP A 182 -6.31 0.72 -15.78
CA ASP A 182 -7.08 1.12 -16.97
C ASP A 182 -6.89 0.13 -18.13
N GLU A 183 -5.65 -0.29 -18.38
CA GLU A 183 -5.33 -1.17 -19.51
C GLU A 183 -5.84 -2.61 -19.33
N THR A 184 -6.27 -2.98 -18.12
CA THR A 184 -6.75 -4.33 -17.79
C THR A 184 -8.21 -4.36 -17.35
N GLY A 185 -8.95 -3.26 -17.50
CA GLY A 185 -10.40 -3.21 -17.26
C GLY A 185 -10.82 -2.91 -15.82
N HIS A 186 -9.92 -2.45 -14.96
CA HIS A 186 -10.20 -2.03 -13.58
C HIS A 186 -10.33 -0.50 -13.45
N GLU A 187 -11.01 0.14 -14.40
CA GLU A 187 -11.17 1.60 -14.48
C GLU A 187 -11.81 2.20 -13.21
N GLY A 188 -12.80 1.50 -12.64
CA GLY A 188 -13.50 1.89 -11.42
C GLY A 188 -12.71 1.74 -10.11
N GLY A 189 -11.54 1.08 -10.13
CA GLY A 189 -10.69 0.91 -8.96
C GLY A 189 -10.04 2.23 -8.52
N GLY A 190 -10.17 2.56 -7.24
CA GLY A 190 -9.62 3.78 -6.66
C GLY A 190 -8.11 3.69 -6.42
N ILE A 191 -7.45 4.85 -6.37
CA ILE A 191 -6.03 4.94 -5.97
C ILE A 191 -5.90 5.95 -4.84
N MET A 192 -5.36 5.51 -3.71
CA MET A 192 -5.09 6.34 -2.54
C MET A 192 -3.59 6.36 -2.25
N PRO A 193 -2.83 7.30 -2.84
CA PRO A 193 -1.39 7.40 -2.58
C PRO A 193 -1.12 7.78 -1.13
N HIS A 194 -0.13 7.12 -0.53
CA HIS A 194 0.31 7.42 0.83
C HIS A 194 1.48 8.37 0.79
N VAL A 195 1.41 9.41 1.63
CA VAL A 195 2.54 10.29 1.92
C VAL A 195 3.09 9.87 3.27
N ILE A 196 4.29 9.29 3.27
CA ILE A 196 4.94 8.78 4.48
C ILE A 196 6.10 9.69 4.85
N PHE A 197 6.16 10.07 6.13
CA PHE A 197 7.23 10.90 6.67
C PHE A 197 8.28 10.04 7.37
N TRP A 198 9.50 10.54 7.56
CA TRP A 198 10.43 9.89 8.48
C TRP A 198 10.00 10.21 9.92
N SER A 199 9.43 9.22 10.61
CA SER A 199 8.97 9.38 11.99
C SER A 199 9.20 8.12 12.85
N SER A 200 9.39 8.34 14.15
CA SER A 200 9.41 7.30 15.18
C SER A 200 8.02 6.75 15.48
N LEU A 201 6.94 7.45 15.08
CA LEU A 201 5.56 7.02 15.27
C LEU A 201 5.24 5.67 14.60
N TYR A 202 6.01 5.27 13.58
CA TYR A 202 5.84 3.98 12.91
C TYR A 202 6.56 2.82 13.61
N GLY A 203 7.14 3.03 14.80
CA GLY A 203 7.93 2.01 15.52
C GLY A 203 7.17 0.71 15.78
N ALA A 204 6.00 0.81 16.40
CA ALA A 204 5.15 -0.35 16.71
C ALA A 204 4.68 -1.08 15.45
N PHE A 205 4.32 -0.34 14.39
CA PHE A 205 3.96 -0.93 13.10
C PHE A 205 5.14 -1.68 12.48
N ARG A 206 6.35 -1.11 12.50
CA ARG A 206 7.56 -1.76 11.96
C ARG A 206 7.95 -3.00 12.74
N GLU A 207 7.76 -3.01 14.05
CA GLU A 207 7.98 -4.19 14.87
C GLU A 207 6.92 -5.26 14.62
N THR A 208 5.68 -4.83 14.31
CA THR A 208 4.57 -5.74 14.03
C THR A 208 4.63 -6.34 12.63
N MET A 209 4.96 -5.56 11.58
CA MET A 209 4.85 -6.00 10.18
C MET A 209 6.21 -6.13 9.46
N GLY A 210 7.27 -5.57 10.04
CA GLY A 210 8.57 -5.48 9.39
C GLY A 210 9.35 -6.80 9.43
N PRO A 211 10.41 -6.90 8.62
CA PRO A 211 11.35 -8.01 8.72
C PRO A 211 11.99 -8.09 10.11
N PRO A 212 12.34 -9.29 10.61
CA PRO A 212 13.10 -9.44 11.84
C PRO A 212 14.36 -8.58 11.76
N ARG A 213 14.53 -7.64 12.71
CA ARG A 213 15.69 -6.75 12.71
C ARG A 213 16.97 -7.56 12.90
N LYS A 214 17.97 -7.34 12.05
CA LYS A 214 19.35 -7.65 12.44
C LYS A 214 19.75 -6.70 13.59
N ARG A 215 20.14 -7.26 14.74
CA ARG A 215 20.66 -6.51 15.90
C ARG A 215 21.70 -5.49 15.42
N GLY A 216 21.52 -4.21 15.79
CA GLY A 216 22.48 -3.14 15.54
C GLY A 216 22.25 -2.28 14.28
N SER A 217 21.20 -2.50 13.49
CA SER A 217 20.85 -1.62 12.36
C SER A 217 19.93 -0.47 12.79
N THR A 218 20.44 0.76 12.77
CA THR A 218 19.72 2.00 13.14
C THR A 218 19.10 2.73 11.94
N GLU A 219 19.33 2.30 10.70
CA GLU A 219 18.97 3.05 9.50
C GLU A 219 18.05 2.29 8.53
N ASN A 220 16.75 2.13 8.86
CA ASN A 220 15.81 1.46 7.95
C ASN A 220 14.56 2.31 7.72
N PHE A 221 14.65 3.26 6.78
CA PHE A 221 13.53 3.87 6.01
C PHE A 221 13.98 5.17 5.31
N ARG A 222 15.11 5.27 4.58
CA ARG A 222 15.40 6.59 3.95
C ARG A 222 14.30 6.90 2.92
N SER A 223 13.38 7.82 3.28
CA SER A 223 12.53 8.52 2.33
C SER A 223 13.44 9.47 1.55
N THR A 224 14.32 8.92 0.72
CA THR A 224 14.97 9.73 -0.28
C THR A 224 13.87 10.10 -1.27
N LEU A 225 13.39 11.34 -1.20
CA LEU A 225 12.67 11.95 -2.30
C LEU A 225 13.58 11.82 -3.53
N VAL A 226 13.36 10.79 -4.33
CA VAL A 226 14.15 10.59 -5.54
C VAL A 226 13.71 11.69 -6.51
N GLY A 227 14.66 12.57 -6.85
CA GLY A 227 14.43 13.80 -7.61
C GLY A 227 13.76 13.58 -8.98
N PRO A 228 13.44 14.67 -9.69
CA PRO A 228 12.65 14.60 -10.92
C PRO A 228 13.39 13.79 -11.99
N ILE A 229 12.73 12.76 -12.52
CA ILE A 229 13.20 12.01 -13.69
C ILE A 229 12.33 12.41 -14.88
N SER A 230 12.99 12.65 -16.02
CA SER A 230 12.35 12.97 -17.29
C SER A 230 11.28 11.93 -17.66
N SER A 231 10.22 12.39 -18.33
CA SER A 231 8.97 11.70 -18.68
C SER A 231 9.09 10.44 -19.55
N SER A 232 10.27 9.82 -19.65
CA SER A 232 10.56 8.67 -20.50
C SER A 232 10.29 7.31 -19.85
N THR A 233 9.22 7.18 -19.05
CA THR A 233 8.65 5.84 -18.79
C THR A 233 7.92 5.39 -20.05
N ARG A 234 8.61 4.56 -20.86
CA ARG A 234 8.03 3.99 -22.09
C ARG A 234 6.80 3.16 -21.74
N PRO A 235 5.74 3.18 -22.57
CA PRO A 235 4.52 2.45 -22.29
C PRO A 235 4.79 0.93 -22.31
N CYS A 236 4.65 0.31 -21.14
CA CYS A 236 4.42 -1.11 -20.96
C CYS A 236 2.97 -1.46 -21.33
N ARG A 237 2.75 -2.63 -21.96
CA ARG A 237 1.43 -3.29 -21.97
C ARG A 237 1.46 -4.44 -20.98
N TRP A 238 0.47 -4.49 -20.10
CA TRP A 238 0.33 -5.57 -19.13
C TRP A 238 -0.36 -6.78 -19.76
N LYS A 239 0.21 -7.97 -19.56
CA LYS A 239 -0.40 -9.24 -20.00
C LYS A 239 -0.33 -10.26 -18.87
N ARG A 240 -1.43 -10.97 -18.65
CA ARG A 240 -1.49 -12.10 -17.72
C ARG A 240 -0.79 -13.31 -18.34
N THR A 241 0.11 -13.92 -17.59
CA THR A 241 0.81 -15.17 -17.94
C THR A 241 0.53 -16.20 -16.87
N GLU A 242 -0.31 -17.19 -17.17
CA GLU A 242 -0.74 -18.34 -16.33
C GLU A 242 -1.14 -18.01 -14.87
N ARG A 243 -0.22 -17.49 -14.04
CA ARG A 243 -0.41 -17.13 -12.61
C ARG A 243 0.19 -15.78 -12.18
N THR A 244 0.79 -15.00 -13.08
CA THR A 244 1.44 -13.70 -12.75
C THR A 244 1.29 -12.67 -13.87
N TRP A 245 1.52 -11.39 -13.55
CA TRP A 245 1.54 -10.30 -14.52
C TRP A 245 2.94 -10.01 -15.04
N SER A 246 3.05 -9.84 -16.35
CA SER A 246 4.28 -9.38 -17.00
C SER A 246 4.04 -8.09 -17.79
N CYS A 247 4.95 -7.12 -17.68
CA CYS A 247 4.99 -6.00 -18.65
C CYS A 247 5.69 -6.47 -19.91
N TRP A 248 5.06 -6.25 -21.06
CA TRP A 248 5.67 -6.34 -22.37
C TRP A 248 5.86 -4.96 -22.98
N SER A 249 7.06 -4.71 -23.54
CA SER A 249 7.32 -3.54 -24.38
C SER A 249 7.18 -3.92 -25.86
N PRO A 250 6.52 -3.12 -26.72
CA PRO A 250 6.29 -3.49 -28.13
C PRO A 250 7.54 -3.63 -29.03
N ARG A 251 8.76 -3.46 -28.50
CA ARG A 251 10.01 -3.71 -29.22
C ARG A 251 11.06 -4.36 -28.32
N SER A 252 10.74 -5.56 -27.87
CA SER A 252 11.73 -6.59 -27.62
C SER A 252 11.31 -7.81 -28.42
N SER A 253 11.61 -7.80 -29.73
CA SER A 253 11.86 -9.06 -30.42
C SER A 253 12.84 -9.84 -29.53
N PRO A 254 12.57 -11.10 -29.14
CA PRO A 254 13.60 -11.88 -28.50
C PRO A 254 14.75 -11.92 -29.49
N ARG A 255 15.90 -11.34 -29.16
CA ARG A 255 17.14 -11.77 -29.81
C ARG A 255 17.34 -13.20 -29.34
N MET A 256 16.72 -14.14 -30.06
CA MET A 256 17.17 -15.52 -30.07
C MET A 256 18.58 -15.47 -30.64
N CYS A 257 19.57 -15.44 -29.75
CA CYS A 257 20.87 -16.00 -30.12
C CYS A 257 20.64 -17.51 -30.22
N SER A 258 20.24 -17.97 -31.41
CA SER A 258 20.32 -19.38 -31.75
C SER A 258 21.79 -19.77 -31.75
N PRO A 259 22.27 -20.72 -30.92
CA PRO A 259 23.45 -21.47 -31.30
C PRO A 259 23.06 -22.39 -32.48
N PRO A 260 24.00 -22.77 -33.36
CA PRO A 260 23.72 -23.75 -34.40
C PRO A 260 23.55 -25.12 -33.73
N CYS A 261 22.32 -25.50 -33.38
CA CYS A 261 22.02 -26.86 -32.94
C CYS A 261 22.01 -27.79 -34.15
N GLY A 262 23.13 -28.49 -34.37
CA GLY A 262 23.18 -29.65 -35.27
C GLY A 262 22.30 -30.78 -34.74
N HIS A 263 21.55 -31.43 -35.63
CA HIS A 263 20.70 -32.58 -35.36
C HIS A 263 21.46 -33.73 -34.67
N ARG A 264 21.09 -34.05 -33.41
CA ARG A 264 21.12 -35.42 -32.87
C ARG A 264 19.95 -35.62 -31.88
N PRO A 265 19.17 -36.71 -32.00
CA PRO A 265 18.09 -36.98 -31.05
C PRO A 265 18.66 -37.55 -29.75
N GLY A 266 18.34 -36.94 -28.59
CA GLY A 266 18.57 -37.58 -27.28
C GLY A 266 19.07 -36.75 -26.10
N TYR A 267 19.35 -35.44 -26.21
CA TYR A 267 19.87 -34.65 -25.07
C TYR A 267 18.95 -33.49 -24.64
N ARG A 268 18.60 -33.45 -23.35
CA ARG A 268 17.84 -32.36 -22.69
C ARG A 268 18.72 -31.11 -22.55
N CYS A 269 18.22 -29.95 -22.98
CA CYS A 269 18.85 -28.65 -22.69
C CYS A 269 18.54 -28.20 -21.25
N SER A 270 19.55 -28.19 -20.39
CA SER A 270 19.54 -27.46 -19.13
C SER A 270 19.79 -25.97 -19.37
N LEU A 271 18.91 -25.11 -18.86
CA LEU A 271 19.07 -23.66 -18.89
C LEU A 271 20.16 -23.24 -17.90
N SER A 272 21.27 -22.68 -18.40
CA SER A 272 22.27 -21.96 -17.60
C SER A 272 22.41 -20.53 -18.14
N PRO A 273 22.50 -19.50 -17.29
CA PRO A 273 22.58 -18.11 -17.74
C PRO A 273 23.92 -17.80 -18.41
N CYS A 274 23.86 -17.08 -19.55
CA CYS A 274 25.03 -16.59 -20.28
C CYS A 274 25.90 -15.68 -19.41
N ARG A 275 27.19 -16.06 -19.25
CA ARG A 275 28.25 -15.14 -18.83
C ARG A 275 28.49 -14.12 -19.95
N ALA A 276 28.42 -12.83 -19.63
CA ALA A 276 28.93 -11.79 -20.53
C ALA A 276 30.43 -11.63 -20.27
N SER A 277 31.23 -11.86 -21.30
CA SER A 277 32.67 -11.57 -21.35
C SER A 277 32.92 -10.09 -21.63
N THR A 278 33.85 -9.53 -20.85
CA THR A 278 34.57 -8.23 -20.95
C THR A 278 33.74 -6.95 -20.96
#